data_AF-A0A935WWK4-F1
#
_entry.id   AF-A0A935WWK4-F1
#
_cell.length_a   1.000
_cell.length_b   1.000
_cell.length_c   1.000
_cell.angle_alpha   90.00
_cell.angle_beta   90.00
_cell.angle_gamma   90.00
#
_symmetry.space_group_name_H-M   'P 1'
#
loop_
_entity.id
_entity.type
_entity.pdbx_description
1 polymer ?
#
loop_
_entity_poly.entity_id
_entity_poly.type
_entity_poly.pdbx_seq_one_letter_code
_entity_poly.pdbx_strand_id
1 'polypeptide(L)'
;MRYEDVVDQHPVQRQFEAALERGVGVNVARLSGSCADILAHREALWTFVMNEGVEPTNNHAELQLRSLVLWRRVSFGRQSERGLRFVEQIMTVAQTAWKQGKELLDFIVRSVAAHAEGTPTPALLDAAA
;
A
#
# COMPACT_ATOMS: atom_id res chain seq x y z
N MET A 1 -19.05 -10.78 16.80
CA MET A 1 -19.27 -9.52 17.54
C MET A 1 -19.48 -8.44 16.49
N ARG A 2 -20.65 -7.79 16.45
CA ARG A 2 -20.98 -6.82 15.39
C ARG A 2 -20.19 -5.53 15.62
N TYR A 3 -19.68 -4.98 14.52
CA TYR A 3 -18.80 -3.79 14.43
C TYR A 3 -19.48 -2.49 14.91
N GLU A 4 -20.78 -2.53 15.20
CA GLU A 4 -21.61 -1.36 15.50
C GLU A 4 -21.62 -0.96 16.99
N ASP A 5 -21.11 -1.80 17.90
CA ASP A 5 -21.38 -1.65 19.34
C ASP A 5 -20.23 -1.09 20.19
N VAL A 6 -19.06 -0.76 19.62
CA VAL A 6 -17.96 -0.09 20.36
C VAL A 6 -17.38 1.05 19.56
N VAL A 7 -18.22 2.04 19.23
CA VAL A 7 -17.70 3.38 18.92
C VAL A 7 -17.97 4.27 20.12
N ASP A 8 -17.17 4.07 21.18
CA ASP A 8 -16.95 5.16 22.13
C ASP A 8 -16.10 6.20 21.40
N GLN A 9 -16.75 6.95 20.50
CA GLN A 9 -16.16 8.00 19.68
C GLN A 9 -15.47 8.99 20.63
N HIS A 10 -14.16 8.86 20.77
CA HIS A 10 -13.35 9.71 21.65
C HIS A 10 -13.67 11.17 21.30
N PRO A 11 -13.77 12.11 22.26
CA PRO A 11 -14.19 13.49 22.00
C PRO A 11 -13.43 14.18 20.85
N VAL A 12 -12.16 13.80 20.66
CA VAL A 12 -11.30 14.26 19.57
C VAL A 12 -11.77 13.77 18.19
N GLN A 13 -12.22 12.51 18.07
CA GLN A 13 -12.72 11.95 16.81
C GLN A 13 -13.94 12.72 16.32
N ARG A 14 -14.91 12.93 17.21
CA ARG A 14 -16.12 13.72 16.90
C ARG A 14 -15.79 15.14 16.50
N GLN A 15 -14.87 15.79 17.23
CA GLN A 15 -14.47 17.17 16.93
C GLN A 15 -13.77 17.27 15.56
N PHE A 16 -12.95 16.30 15.22
CA PHE A 16 -12.25 16.22 13.94
C PHE A 16 -13.23 16.01 12.78
N GLU A 17 -14.13 15.02 12.89
CA GLU A 17 -15.13 14.75 11.86
C GLU A 17 -16.10 15.93 11.68
N ALA A 18 -16.57 16.55 12.76
CA ALA A 18 -17.39 17.76 12.69
C ALA A 18 -16.65 18.93 12.02
N ALA A 19 -15.33 19.04 12.17
CA ALA A 19 -14.54 20.07 11.47
C ALA A 19 -14.48 19.81 9.96
N LEU A 20 -14.37 18.55 9.54
CA LEU A 20 -14.42 18.18 8.12
C LEU A 20 -15.81 18.43 7.54
N GLU A 21 -16.89 18.08 8.24
CA GLU A 21 -18.26 18.33 7.79
C GLU A 21 -18.52 19.83 7.57
N ARG A 22 -18.04 20.68 8.49
CA ARG A 22 -18.07 22.14 8.29
C ARG A 22 -17.26 22.54 7.05
N GLY A 23 -16.07 21.96 6.87
CA GLY A 23 -15.23 22.21 5.68
C GLY A 23 -15.93 21.85 4.37
N VAL A 24 -16.71 20.77 4.34
CA VAL A 24 -17.58 20.42 3.20
C VAL A 24 -18.64 21.52 2.97
N GLY A 25 -19.32 21.97 4.03
CA GLY A 25 -20.39 22.95 3.95
C GLY A 25 -19.96 24.38 3.53
N VAL A 26 -18.69 24.73 3.68
CA VAL A 26 -18.14 26.05 3.28
C VAL A 26 -18.08 26.24 1.76
N ASN A 27 -18.18 25.16 0.98
CA ASN A 27 -18.21 25.17 -0.50
C ASN A 27 -17.04 25.94 -1.16
N VAL A 28 -15.83 25.76 -0.62
CA VAL A 28 -14.60 26.31 -1.19
C VAL A 28 -13.90 25.24 -2.02
N ALA A 29 -13.58 25.58 -3.27
CA ALA A 29 -12.86 24.69 -4.17
C ALA A 29 -11.57 24.16 -3.53
N ARG A 30 -11.25 22.89 -3.79
CA ARG A 30 -10.18 22.10 -3.14
C ARG A 30 -10.43 21.79 -1.67
N LEU A 31 -10.77 22.76 -0.82
CA LEU A 31 -11.01 22.52 0.61
C LEU A 31 -12.19 21.58 0.83
N SER A 32 -13.37 21.94 0.33
CA SER A 32 -14.59 21.17 0.55
C SER A 32 -14.52 19.78 -0.10
N GLY A 33 -13.85 19.68 -1.25
CA GLY A 33 -13.55 18.40 -1.90
C GLY A 33 -12.63 17.51 -1.07
N SER A 34 -11.52 18.06 -0.55
CA SER A 34 -10.61 17.33 0.34
C SER A 34 -11.28 16.91 1.64
N CYS A 35 -12.12 17.76 2.24
CA CYS A 35 -12.87 17.36 3.44
C CYS A 35 -13.86 16.22 3.17
N ALA A 36 -14.54 16.24 2.01
CA ALA A 36 -15.46 15.17 1.62
C ALA A 36 -14.72 13.85 1.36
N ASP A 37 -13.56 13.92 0.69
CA ASP A 37 -12.71 12.76 0.41
C ASP A 37 -12.17 12.12 1.71
N ILE A 38 -11.68 12.93 2.65
CA ILE A 38 -11.24 12.45 3.97
C ILE A 38 -12.39 11.79 4.74
N LEU A 39 -13.60 12.38 4.72
CA LEU A 39 -14.78 11.81 5.37
C LEU A 39 -15.25 10.50 4.74
N ALA A 40 -15.06 10.32 3.43
CA ALA A 40 -15.34 9.06 2.75
C ALA A 40 -14.47 7.91 3.28
N HIS A 41 -13.29 8.23 3.83
CA HIS A 41 -12.34 7.28 4.40
C HIS A 41 -12.29 7.33 5.94
N ARG A 42 -13.33 7.84 6.61
CA ARG A 42 -13.34 8.05 8.08
C ARG A 42 -12.97 6.84 8.92
N GLU A 43 -13.33 5.62 8.50
CA GLU A 43 -13.03 4.38 9.24
C GLU A 43 -11.51 4.10 9.29
N ALA A 44 -10.79 4.46 8.23
CA ALA A 44 -9.34 4.27 8.15
C ALA A 44 -8.56 5.26 9.02
N LEU A 45 -9.14 6.44 9.32
CA LEU A 45 -8.47 7.50 10.08
C LEU A 45 -8.11 7.07 11.50
N TRP A 46 -8.88 6.16 12.08
CA TRP A 46 -8.76 5.76 13.49
C TRP A 46 -8.22 4.35 13.67
N THR A 47 -7.85 3.66 12.59
CA THR A 47 -7.41 2.26 12.64
C THR A 47 -6.21 2.05 13.58
N PHE A 48 -5.28 3.01 13.65
CA PHE A 48 -4.12 2.97 14.56
C PHE A 48 -4.48 3.13 16.04
N VAL A 49 -5.63 3.74 16.36
CA VAL A 49 -6.13 3.88 17.73
C VAL A 49 -6.77 2.57 18.19
N MET A 50 -7.45 1.88 17.27
CA MET A 50 -8.22 0.68 17.58
C MET A 50 -7.40 -0.62 17.49
N ASN A 51 -6.34 -0.63 16.68
CA ASN A 51 -5.53 -1.82 16.43
C ASN A 51 -4.07 -1.58 16.85
N GLU A 52 -3.63 -2.30 17.88
CA GLU A 52 -2.24 -2.30 18.31
C GLU A 52 -1.31 -2.78 17.18
N GLY A 53 -0.16 -2.12 17.02
CA GLY A 53 0.82 -2.42 15.98
C GLY A 53 0.57 -1.75 14.62
N VAL A 54 -0.54 -1.02 14.46
CA VAL A 54 -0.75 -0.16 13.28
C VAL A 54 -0.15 1.22 13.56
N GLU A 55 0.80 1.63 12.74
CA GLU A 55 1.43 2.96 12.84
C GLU A 55 0.43 4.08 12.50
N PRO A 56 0.49 5.26 13.17
CA PRO A 56 -0.36 6.41 12.87
C PRO A 56 0.04 7.14 11.56
N THR A 57 0.95 6.57 10.77
CA THR A 57 1.51 7.19 9.57
C THR A 57 1.40 6.26 8.36
N ASN A 58 1.25 6.86 7.19
CA ASN A 58 1.25 6.13 5.91
C ASN A 58 2.64 5.73 5.42
N ASN A 59 3.70 5.98 6.21
CA ASN A 59 5.09 5.77 5.81
C ASN A 59 5.34 4.36 5.27
N HIS A 60 4.75 3.34 5.89
CA HIS A 60 4.90 1.96 5.44
C HIS A 60 4.38 1.73 4.02
N ALA A 61 3.18 2.23 3.71
CA ALA A 61 2.63 2.08 2.36
C ALA A 61 3.38 2.96 1.34
N GLU A 62 3.74 4.18 1.71
CA GLU A 62 4.53 5.07 0.87
C GLU A 62 5.89 4.48 0.51
N LEU A 63 6.60 3.90 1.49
CA LEU A 63 7.87 3.20 1.27
C LEU A 63 7.71 2.04 0.29
N GLN A 64 6.65 1.23 0.43
CA GLN A 64 6.40 0.11 -0.50
C GLN A 64 6.13 0.58 -1.93
N LEU A 65 5.43 1.70 -2.11
CA LEU A 65 5.11 2.25 -3.43
C LEU A 65 6.25 3.06 -4.05
N ARG A 66 7.15 3.61 -3.22
CA ARG A 66 8.20 4.56 -3.63
C ARG A 66 9.06 4.02 -4.76
N SER A 67 9.48 2.76 -4.69
CA SER A 67 10.34 2.15 -5.72
C SER A 67 9.66 2.12 -7.09
N LEU A 68 8.36 1.79 -7.14
CA LEU A 68 7.58 1.79 -8.39
C LEU A 68 7.37 3.21 -8.92
N VAL A 69 7.06 4.16 -8.03
CA VAL A 69 6.86 5.58 -8.38
C VAL A 69 8.14 6.19 -8.97
N LEU A 70 9.29 5.93 -8.34
CA LEU A 70 10.60 6.39 -8.82
C LEU A 70 10.94 5.76 -10.18
N TRP A 71 10.73 4.46 -10.34
CA TRP A 71 10.92 3.80 -11.64
C TRP A 71 10.05 4.46 -12.70
N ARG A 72 8.73 4.58 -12.48
CA ARG A 72 7.82 5.21 -13.46
C ARG A 72 8.27 6.61 -13.83
N ARG A 73 8.75 7.40 -12.87
CA ARG A 73 9.25 8.75 -13.10
C ARG A 73 10.51 8.77 -13.97
N VAL A 74 11.48 7.88 -13.70
CA VAL A 74 12.78 7.86 -14.40
C VAL A 74 12.67 7.21 -15.78
N SER A 75 11.86 6.17 -15.93
CA SER A 75 11.71 5.43 -17.19
C SER A 75 10.53 5.89 -18.05
N PHE A 76 9.79 6.93 -17.64
CA PHE A 76 8.56 7.42 -18.28
C PHE A 76 7.43 6.38 -18.41
N GLY A 77 7.54 5.25 -17.70
CA GLY A 77 6.61 4.13 -17.76
C GLY A 77 6.75 3.26 -19.02
N ARG A 78 5.87 2.25 -19.13
CA ARG A 78 5.77 1.37 -20.30
C ARG A 78 4.38 1.51 -20.89
N GLN A 79 4.27 1.59 -22.22
CA GLN A 79 2.98 1.73 -22.91
C GLN A 79 2.51 0.43 -23.59
N SER A 80 3.35 -0.59 -23.65
CA SER A 80 2.96 -1.91 -24.17
C SER A 80 2.45 -2.81 -23.04
N GLU A 81 1.46 -3.64 -23.35
CA GLU A 81 0.92 -4.65 -22.42
C GLU A 81 2.03 -5.55 -21.85
N ARG A 82 2.93 -6.03 -22.74
CA ARG A 82 4.11 -6.81 -22.34
C ARG A 82 4.99 -6.06 -21.34
N GLY A 83 5.20 -4.76 -21.55
CA GLY A 83 6.02 -3.94 -20.66
C GLY A 83 5.35 -3.71 -19.31
N LEU A 84 4.04 -3.49 -19.29
CA LEU A 84 3.26 -3.34 -18.06
C LEU A 84 3.28 -4.63 -17.23
N ARG A 85 3.03 -5.79 -17.87
CA ARG A 85 3.08 -7.10 -17.21
C ARG A 85 4.46 -7.40 -16.63
N PHE A 86 5.53 -7.05 -17.35
CA PHE A 86 6.89 -7.20 -16.82
C PHE A 86 7.11 -6.36 -15.55
N VAL A 87 6.73 -5.07 -15.58
CA VAL A 87 6.88 -4.16 -14.42
C VAL A 87 6.06 -4.66 -13.23
N GLU A 88 4.82 -5.11 -13.46
CA GLU A 88 3.96 -5.71 -12.45
C GLU A 88 4.64 -6.91 -11.78
N GLN A 89 5.14 -7.86 -12.58
CA GLN A 89 5.76 -9.08 -12.08
C GLN A 89 7.05 -8.81 -11.33
N ILE A 90 7.97 -8.04 -11.91
CA ILE A 90 9.28 -7.81 -11.30
C ILE A 90 9.17 -6.97 -10.02
N MET A 91 8.23 -6.01 -9.95
CA MET A 91 8.00 -5.25 -8.73
C MET A 91 7.36 -6.10 -7.64
N THR A 92 6.45 -7.00 -7.99
CA THR A 92 5.87 -7.96 -7.05
C THR A 92 6.95 -8.86 -6.46
N VAL A 93 7.83 -9.41 -7.31
CA VAL A 93 8.96 -10.24 -6.88
C VAL A 93 9.93 -9.43 -6.01
N ALA A 94 10.34 -8.24 -6.45
CA ALA A 94 11.28 -7.39 -5.73
C ALA A 94 10.79 -7.01 -4.33
N GLN A 95 9.54 -6.55 -4.23
CA GLN A 95 8.95 -6.17 -2.95
C GLN A 95 8.79 -7.36 -2.01
N THR A 96 8.42 -8.51 -2.54
CA THR A 96 8.24 -9.74 -1.76
C THR A 96 9.59 -10.29 -1.26
N ALA A 97 10.60 -10.33 -2.13
CA ALA A 97 11.95 -10.75 -1.78
C ALA A 97 12.55 -9.84 -0.70
N TRP A 98 12.41 -8.51 -0.87
CA TRP A 98 12.88 -7.54 0.11
C TRP A 98 12.22 -7.73 1.48
N LYS A 99 10.88 -7.91 1.53
CA LYS A 99 10.15 -8.18 2.78
C LYS A 99 10.57 -9.47 3.48
N GLN A 100 11.06 -10.46 2.73
CA GLN A 100 11.57 -11.72 3.27
C GLN A 100 13.09 -11.71 3.53
N GLY A 101 13.78 -10.58 3.31
CA GLY A 101 15.23 -10.50 3.47
C GLY A 101 16.01 -11.32 2.42
N LYS A 102 15.41 -11.63 1.27
CA LYS A 102 16.03 -12.38 0.17
C LYS A 102 16.75 -11.43 -0.79
N GLU A 103 17.92 -11.86 -1.28
CA GLU A 103 18.65 -11.13 -2.32
C GLU A 103 17.95 -11.29 -3.67
N LEU A 104 17.48 -10.17 -4.23
CA LEU A 104 16.65 -10.17 -5.45
C LEU A 104 17.43 -10.70 -6.67
N LEU A 105 18.70 -10.31 -6.81
CA LEU A 105 19.47 -10.70 -7.99
C LEU A 105 19.74 -12.20 -7.98
N ASP A 106 20.12 -12.75 -6.82
CA ASP A 106 20.31 -14.20 -6.65
C ASP A 106 19.02 -14.97 -6.99
N PHE A 107 17.88 -14.51 -6.46
CA PHE A 107 16.57 -15.12 -6.72
C PHE A 107 16.24 -15.16 -8.23
N ILE A 108 16.46 -14.05 -8.94
CA ILE A 108 16.21 -13.97 -10.39
C ILE A 108 17.16 -14.90 -11.15
N VAL A 109 18.46 -14.86 -10.85
CA VAL A 109 19.46 -15.71 -11.52
C VAL A 109 19.12 -17.19 -11.36
N ARG A 110 18.81 -17.62 -10.14
CA ARG A 110 18.42 -19.01 -9.86
C ARG A 110 17.11 -19.40 -10.54
N SER A 111 16.16 -18.47 -10.62
CA SER A 111 14.89 -18.72 -11.32
C SER A 111 15.08 -18.92 -12.82
N VAL A 112 15.91 -18.09 -13.46
CA VAL A 112 16.23 -18.20 -14.88
C VAL A 112 17.03 -19.46 -15.19
N ALA A 113 18.04 -19.78 -14.36
CA ALA A 113 18.82 -21.01 -14.51
C ALA A 113 17.93 -22.25 -14.38
N ALA A 114 17.08 -22.30 -13.35
CA ALA A 114 16.16 -23.42 -13.15
C ALA A 114 15.19 -23.60 -14.32
N HIS A 115 14.67 -22.49 -14.86
CA HIS A 115 13.81 -22.54 -16.04
C HIS A 115 14.53 -23.07 -17.28
N ALA A 116 15.78 -22.66 -17.51
CA ALA A 116 16.58 -23.12 -18.64
C ALA A 116 16.94 -24.61 -18.55
N GLU A 117 17.19 -25.10 -17.33
CA GLU A 117 17.58 -26.49 -17.06
C GLU A 117 16.37 -27.43 -16.85
N GLY A 118 15.15 -26.90 -16.80
CA GLY A 118 13.94 -27.68 -16.51
C GLY A 118 13.88 -28.21 -15.07
N THR A 119 14.55 -27.54 -14.13
CA THR A 119 14.62 -27.93 -12.72
C THR A 119 13.64 -27.10 -11.87
N PRO A 120 13.35 -27.52 -10.63
CA PRO A 120 12.42 -26.79 -9.75
C PRO A 120 12.89 -25.35 -9.51
N THR A 121 12.00 -24.38 -9.76
CA THR A 121 12.25 -22.95 -9.53
C THR A 121 12.32 -22.65 -8.03
N PRO A 122 13.25 -21.79 -7.56
CA PRO A 122 13.29 -21.36 -6.16
C PRO A 122 11.95 -20.72 -5.75
N ALA A 123 11.51 -21.03 -4.53
CA ALA A 123 10.28 -20.48 -3.98
C ALA A 123 10.47 -19.02 -3.54
N LEU A 124 9.61 -18.15 -4.05
CA LEU A 124 9.60 -16.74 -3.63
C LEU A 124 9.08 -16.60 -2.19
N LEU A 125 8.07 -17.38 -1.82
CA LEU A 125 7.51 -17.43 -0.48
C LEU A 125 8.15 -18.58 0.28
N ASP A 126 8.50 -18.35 1.54
CA ASP A 126 8.80 -19.46 2.44
C ASP A 126 7.52 -20.25 2.74
N ALA A 127 7.65 -21.55 2.99
CA ALA A 127 6.52 -22.35 3.46
C ALA A 127 6.04 -21.75 4.79
N ALA A 128 4.73 -21.49 4.92
CA ALA A 128 4.16 -20.88 6.11
C ALA A 128 4.59 -21.67 7.37
N ALA A 129 5.14 -20.96 8.35
CA ALA A 129 5.48 -21.51 9.66
C ALA A 129 4.21 -21.73 10.50
#